data_AF-A0A143YCM2-F1
#
_entry.id   AF-A0A143YCM2-F1
#
_cell.length_a   1.000
_cell.length_b   1.000
_cell.length_c   1.000
_cell.angle_alpha   90.00
_cell.angle_beta   90.00
_cell.angle_gamma   90.00
#
_symmetry.space_group_name_H-M   'P 1'
#
loop_
_entity.id
_entity.type
_entity.pdbx_description
1 polymer ?
#
loop_
_entity_poly.entity_id
_entity_poly.type
_entity_poly.pdbx_seq_one_letter_code
_entity_poly.pdbx_strand_id
1 'polypeptide(L)'
;MARGAALAHDNTLIFGWIKDNLGFVARVEAIGNQDTIAPAVAKGNTALLEWVNEEIDTLNNDGFIADAYKKTLAPAFSSNIDPASVLINP
;
A
#
# COMPACT_ATOMS: atom_id res chain seq x y z
N MET A 1 -16.91 23.45 12.03
CA MET A 1 -17.58 22.99 10.80
C MET A 1 -16.63 22.07 10.03
N ALA A 2 -17.10 20.93 9.54
CA ALA A 2 -16.32 20.08 8.63
C ALA A 2 -16.17 20.80 7.27
N ARG A 3 -14.95 20.81 6.69
CA ARG A 3 -14.62 21.54 5.44
C ARG A 3 -14.89 20.74 4.16
N GLY A 4 -15.36 19.50 4.28
CA GLY A 4 -15.69 18.61 3.17
C GLY A 4 -16.60 17.47 3.63
N ALA A 5 -17.35 16.88 2.71
CA ALA A 5 -18.29 15.79 2.99
C ALA A 5 -17.63 14.39 2.96
N ALA A 6 -16.52 14.23 2.24
CA ALA A 6 -15.74 13.00 2.11
C ALA A 6 -14.29 13.31 1.71
N LEU A 7 -13.41 12.31 1.82
CA LEU A 7 -12.01 12.35 1.37
C LEU A 7 -11.76 11.12 0.49
N ALA A 8 -11.10 11.33 -0.65
CA ALA A 8 -10.65 10.26 -1.54
C ALA A 8 -9.12 10.28 -1.59
N HIS A 9 -8.51 9.11 -1.37
CA HIS A 9 -7.08 8.85 -1.45
C HIS A 9 -6.89 7.33 -1.66
N ASP A 10 -5.65 6.88 -1.81
CA ASP A 10 -5.29 5.45 -1.76
C ASP A 10 -6.03 4.73 -0.64
N ASN A 11 -6.73 3.66 -0.99
CA ASN A 11 -7.53 2.89 -0.05
C ASN A 11 -6.68 2.36 1.12
N THR A 12 -5.43 1.96 0.87
CA THR A 12 -4.45 1.55 1.88
C THR A 12 -4.20 2.64 2.93
N LEU A 13 -4.12 3.91 2.53
CA LEU A 13 -4.02 5.03 3.47
C LEU A 13 -5.31 5.20 4.28
N ILE A 14 -6.46 5.14 3.61
CA ILE A 14 -7.77 5.28 4.26
C ILE A 14 -7.97 4.18 5.31
N PHE A 15 -7.58 2.93 5.01
CA PHE A 15 -7.67 1.79 5.93
C PHE A 15 -6.87 2.00 7.22
N GLY A 16 -5.67 2.59 7.13
CA GLY A 16 -4.88 2.94 8.31
C GLY A 16 -5.48 4.13 9.05
N TRP A 17 -5.92 5.16 8.34
CA TRP A 17 -6.42 6.39 8.94
C TRP A 17 -7.71 6.19 9.75
N ILE A 18 -8.67 5.39 9.26
CA ILE A 18 -9.94 5.18 9.96
C ILE A 18 -9.79 4.39 11.26
N LYS A 19 -8.68 3.67 11.47
CA LYS A 19 -8.42 2.93 12.70
C LYS A 19 -8.34 3.86 13.92
N ASP A 20 -7.64 4.98 13.76
CA ASP A 20 -7.42 5.96 14.84
C ASP A 20 -8.43 7.12 14.81
N ASN A 21 -9.22 7.23 13.74
CA ASN A 21 -10.20 8.30 13.54
C ASN A 21 -11.64 7.77 13.63
N LEU A 22 -12.07 7.52 14.88
CA LEU A 22 -13.40 6.99 15.17
C LEU A 22 -14.52 7.90 14.61
N GLY A 23 -15.56 7.29 14.06
CA GLY A 23 -16.69 7.98 13.43
C GLY A 23 -16.56 8.15 11.92
N PHE A 24 -15.41 7.79 11.33
CA PHE A 24 -15.22 7.70 9.88
C PHE A 24 -15.22 6.25 9.41
N VAL A 25 -15.57 6.04 8.13
CA VAL A 25 -15.70 4.72 7.50
C VAL A 25 -15.23 4.79 6.04
N ALA A 26 -14.59 3.72 5.56
CA ALA A 26 -14.34 3.52 4.14
C ALA A 26 -15.64 2.99 3.49
N ARG A 27 -16.44 3.87 2.89
CA ARG A 27 -17.71 3.49 2.20
C ARG A 27 -17.49 2.98 0.78
N VAL A 28 -16.40 3.39 0.15
CA VAL A 28 -16.00 2.98 -1.19
C VAL A 28 -14.57 2.48 -1.08
N GLU A 29 -14.38 1.17 -1.22
CA GLU A 29 -13.10 0.51 -0.94
C GLU A 29 -12.15 0.48 -2.15
N ALA A 30 -12.69 0.69 -3.36
CA ALA A 30 -11.93 0.78 -4.60
C ALA A 30 -12.61 1.76 -5.57
N ILE A 31 -11.80 2.57 -6.24
CA ILE A 31 -12.24 3.49 -7.31
C ILE A 31 -11.24 3.36 -8.45
N GLY A 32 -11.72 3.02 -9.64
CA GLY A 32 -10.86 2.91 -10.84
C GLY A 32 -10.13 1.57 -10.94
N ASN A 33 -8.96 1.61 -11.58
CA ASN A 33 -8.14 0.43 -11.83
C ASN A 33 -7.35 0.03 -10.58
N GLN A 34 -6.90 -1.22 -10.54
CA GLN A 34 -5.92 -1.66 -9.55
C GLN A 34 -4.52 -1.23 -10.01
N ASP A 35 -3.97 -0.23 -9.33
CA ASP A 35 -2.63 0.29 -9.57
C ASP A 35 -1.62 -0.34 -8.60
N THR A 36 -0.34 -0.29 -8.96
CA THR A 36 0.77 -0.77 -8.12
C THR A 36 1.65 0.40 -7.67
N ILE A 37 2.23 0.29 -6.48
CA ILE A 37 3.26 1.23 -5.99
C ILE A 37 4.62 0.63 -6.31
N ALA A 38 5.42 1.35 -7.10
CA ALA A 38 6.75 0.91 -7.53
C ALA A 38 7.81 1.99 -7.27
N PRO A 39 9.06 1.61 -6.99
CA PRO A 39 10.18 2.55 -7.00
C PRO A 39 10.37 3.17 -8.38
N ALA A 40 10.83 4.42 -8.41
CA ALA A 40 11.12 5.14 -9.65
C ALA A 40 12.59 5.54 -9.73
N VAL A 41 13.16 5.47 -10.93
CA VAL A 41 14.51 5.98 -11.23
C VAL A 41 14.44 7.07 -12.29
N ALA A 42 15.52 7.86 -12.43
CA ALA A 42 15.62 8.87 -13.47
C ALA A 42 15.47 8.25 -14.87
N LYS A 43 14.72 8.93 -15.76
CA LYS A 43 14.49 8.45 -17.13
C LYS A 43 15.82 8.21 -17.85
N GLY A 44 16.00 6.99 -18.36
CA GLY A 44 17.21 6.56 -19.06
C GLY A 44 18.32 5.98 -18.16
N ASN A 45 18.15 5.99 -16.83
CA ASN A 45 19.08 5.32 -15.92
C ASN A 45 18.80 3.81 -15.84
N THR A 46 19.19 3.08 -16.88
CA THR A 46 18.93 1.65 -16.99
C THR A 46 19.71 0.83 -15.96
N ALA A 47 20.94 1.23 -15.63
CA ALA A 47 21.76 0.52 -14.65
C ALA A 47 21.11 0.49 -13.25
N LEU A 48 20.57 1.62 -12.79
CA LEU A 48 19.86 1.65 -11.50
C LEU A 48 18.50 0.95 -11.58
N LEU A 49 17.81 1.04 -12.72
CA LEU A 49 16.55 0.32 -12.94
C LEU A 49 16.76 -1.20 -12.80
N GLU A 50 17.75 -1.74 -13.49
CA GLU A 50 18.08 -3.17 -13.48
C GLU A 50 18.43 -3.64 -12.06
N TRP A 51 19.31 -2.90 -11.38
CA TRP A 51 19.67 -3.20 -9.99
C TRP A 51 18.47 -3.18 -9.04
N VAL A 52 17.60 -2.17 -9.14
CA VAL A 52 16.40 -2.07 -8.29
C VAL A 52 15.45 -3.25 -8.55
N ASN A 53 15.27 -3.65 -9.80
CA ASN A 53 14.42 -4.79 -10.14
C ASN A 53 14.97 -6.10 -9.54
N GLU A 54 16.27 -6.37 -9.72
CA GLU A 54 16.94 -7.55 -9.16
C GLU A 54 16.87 -7.60 -7.62
N GLU A 55 17.02 -6.44 -6.97
CA GLU A 55 16.92 -6.33 -5.52
C GLU A 55 15.48 -6.57 -5.03
N ILE A 56 14.46 -6.04 -5.71
CA ILE A 56 13.06 -6.30 -5.37
C ILE A 56 12.74 -7.80 -5.48
N ASP A 57 13.20 -8.46 -6.53
CA ASP A 57 13.02 -9.90 -6.70
C ASP A 57 13.72 -10.69 -5.59
N THR A 58 14.93 -10.30 -5.20
CA THR A 58 15.66 -10.90 -4.08
C THR A 58 14.90 -10.75 -2.77
N LEU A 59 14.47 -9.53 -2.44
CA LEU A 59 13.73 -9.23 -1.21
C LEU A 59 12.36 -9.93 -1.15
N ASN A 60 11.70 -10.11 -2.28
CA ASN A 60 10.47 -10.88 -2.37
C ASN A 60 10.72 -12.37 -2.09
N ASN A 61 11.72 -12.96 -2.75
CA ASN A 61 12.05 -14.38 -2.61
C ASN A 61 12.53 -14.74 -1.20
N ASP A 62 13.24 -13.83 -0.55
CA ASP A 62 13.73 -14.00 0.82
C ASP A 62 12.65 -13.76 1.88
N GLY A 63 11.44 -13.37 1.48
CA GLY A 63 10.30 -13.13 2.37
C GLY A 63 10.34 -11.78 3.10
N PHE A 64 11.30 -10.91 2.79
CA PHE A 64 11.47 -9.61 3.43
C PHE A 64 10.23 -8.74 3.27
N ILE A 65 9.63 -8.70 2.07
CA ILE A 65 8.44 -7.86 1.81
C ILE A 65 7.23 -8.32 2.65
N ALA A 66 7.03 -9.64 2.79
CA ALA A 66 5.97 -10.18 3.63
C ALA A 66 6.18 -9.84 5.12
N ASP A 67 7.41 -9.90 5.60
CA ASP A 67 7.73 -9.57 6.99
C ASP A 67 7.67 -8.06 7.25
N ALA A 68 8.05 -7.23 6.28
CA ALA A 68 7.85 -5.80 6.33
C ALA A 68 6.36 -5.46 6.48
N TYR A 69 5.48 -6.07 5.67
CA TYR A 69 4.03 -5.91 5.81
C TYR A 69 3.52 -6.25 7.21
N LYS A 70 3.89 -7.42 7.74
CA LYS A 70 3.47 -7.85 9.09
C LYS A 70 3.93 -6.90 10.18
N LYS A 71 5.13 -6.33 10.02
CA LYS A 71 5.74 -5.47 11.04
C LYS A 71 5.20 -4.03 11.00
N THR A 72 4.87 -3.51 9.81
CA THR A 72 4.56 -2.08 9.64
C THR A 72 3.11 -1.80 9.30
N LEU A 73 2.49 -2.58 8.41
CA LEU A 73 1.15 -2.29 7.87
C LEU A 73 0.05 -3.08 8.58
N ALA A 74 0.26 -4.37 8.84
CA ALA A 74 -0.75 -5.19 9.53
C ALA A 74 -1.21 -4.59 10.89
N PRO A 75 -0.31 -4.01 11.74
CA PRO A 75 -0.73 -3.37 12.97
C PRO A 75 -1.39 -2.00 12.76
N ALA A 76 -1.28 -1.39 11.58
CA ALA A 76 -1.92 -0.12 11.25
C ALA A 76 -3.35 -0.32 10.74
N PHE A 77 -3.71 -1.51 10.27
CA PHE A 77 -5.06 -1.79 9.81
C PHE A 77 -5.97 -2.31 10.92
N SER A 78 -7.26 -2.12 10.71
CA SER A 78 -8.32 -2.74 11.51
C SER A 78 -8.46 -4.22 11.13
N SER A 79 -8.92 -5.07 12.04
CA SER A 79 -9.01 -6.52 11.81
C SER A 79 -9.98 -6.95 10.71
N ASN A 80 -10.79 -6.04 10.21
CA ASN A 80 -11.74 -6.23 9.12
C ASN A 80 -11.17 -5.90 7.73
N ILE A 81 -9.88 -5.54 7.62
CA ILE A 81 -9.21 -5.31 6.33
C ILE A 81 -8.50 -6.59 5.89
N ASP A 82 -8.82 -7.07 4.68
CA ASP A 82 -8.17 -8.24 4.10
C ASP A 82 -6.74 -7.90 3.61
N PRO A 83 -5.68 -8.58 4.10
CA PRO A 83 -4.32 -8.41 3.61
C PRO A 83 -4.17 -8.54 2.08
N ALA A 84 -5.00 -9.36 1.42
CA ALA A 84 -5.00 -9.49 -0.03
C ALA A 84 -5.43 -8.21 -0.77
N SER A 85 -6.04 -7.24 -0.06
CA SER A 85 -6.36 -5.92 -0.60
C SER A 85 -5.16 -4.96 -0.62
N VAL A 86 -4.04 -5.35 -0.01
CA VAL A 86 -2.84 -4.50 0.16
C VAL A 86 -1.60 -5.14 -0.44
N LEU A 87 -1.48 -6.47 -0.35
CA LEU A 87 -0.37 -7.22 -0.90
C LEU A 87 -0.59 -7.52 -2.38
N ILE A 88 0.44 -7.30 -3.20
CA ILE A 88 0.52 -7.83 -4.56
C ILE A 88 1.29 -9.13 -4.46
N ASN A 89 0.59 -10.26 -4.61
CA ASN A 89 1.26 -11.54 -4.81
C ASN A 89 1.54 -11.72 -6.31
N PRO A 90 2.71 -12.29 -6.69
CA PRO A 90 2.95 -12.72 -8.06
C PRO A 90 1.98 -13.82 -8.51
#